data_AF-A0AAD5JJL8-F1
#
_entry.id   AF-A0AAD5JJL8-F1
#
_cell.length_a   1.000
_cell.length_b   1.000
_cell.length_c   1.000
_cell.angle_alpha   90.00
_cell.angle_beta   90.00
_cell.angle_gamma   90.00
#
_symmetry.space_group_name_H-M   'P 1'
#
loop_
_entity.id
_entity.type
_entity.pdbx_description
1 polymer ?
#
loop_
_entity_poly.entity_id
_entity_poly.type
_entity_poly.pdbx_seq_one_letter_code
_entity_poly.pdbx_strand_id
1 'polypeptide(L)'
;MLIAQVNLAVKVNYFDCGGVAICVTFRHVIADGSAAAHFVRNWSKVAAANCADGAISKDAIFDRTSIFPSQDDVPVINKGKPDANDHEHVTKWFVFENSNLAVLQEKIGNRSTRFEALLALMWGAIIDAEEESKNKSNPTQCGVLIAVNLRRKLNPPLHDQSIGNAIAIGMTAWPTKERAKYDKIVSKSRRVKDEFSVECDDYGVTFIEAHVGCNISELIKQPKMELLELLRPYNEEEILIAQVNLAVKVNHFDCGGVAICVTFRHVIADGSAAAHFVRNWSKLRLLIVLMEQYLKMPSLIEPLSSLLKMTSQR
;
A
#
# COMPACT_ATOMS: atom_id res chain seq x y z
N MET A 1 -24.06 5.81 28.33
CA MET A 1 -24.07 7.15 27.70
C MET A 1 -23.08 7.11 26.55
N LEU A 2 -23.54 6.89 25.32
CA LEU A 2 -22.67 6.92 24.14
C LEU A 2 -22.26 8.37 23.92
N ILE A 3 -21.00 8.70 24.19
CA ILE A 3 -20.43 9.97 23.74
C ILE A 3 -20.57 9.98 22.22
N ALA A 4 -21.37 10.91 21.69
CA ALA A 4 -21.50 11.07 20.25
C ALA A 4 -20.10 11.28 19.67
N GLN A 5 -19.64 10.36 18.82
CA GLN A 5 -18.34 10.48 18.19
C GLN A 5 -18.40 11.60 17.16
N VAL A 6 -17.81 12.74 17.50
CA VAL A 6 -17.72 13.90 16.60
C VAL A 6 -16.70 13.58 15.50
N ASN A 7 -17.14 13.55 14.24
CA ASN A 7 -16.27 13.25 13.09
C ASN A 7 -15.50 14.48 12.59
N LEU A 8 -16.06 15.67 12.77
CA LEU A 8 -15.48 16.96 12.39
C LEU A 8 -15.82 18.00 13.47
N ALA A 9 -14.82 18.74 13.93
CA ALA A 9 -15.01 19.88 14.82
C ALA A 9 -14.25 21.09 14.27
N VAL A 10 -14.86 22.27 14.36
CA VAL A 10 -14.25 23.55 13.96
C VAL A 10 -14.26 24.48 15.16
N LYS A 11 -13.12 25.11 15.44
CA LYS A 11 -12.98 26.16 16.46
C LYS A 11 -12.43 27.42 15.82
N VAL A 12 -13.12 28.53 15.99
CA VAL A 12 -12.64 29.86 15.59
C VAL A 12 -12.21 30.61 16.84
N ASN A 13 -10.99 31.12 16.84
CA ASN A 13 -10.41 31.86 17.95
C ASN A 13 -10.12 33.28 17.46
N TYR A 14 -10.69 34.27 18.14
CA TYR A 14 -10.47 35.69 17.88
C TYR A 14 -9.45 36.22 18.88
N PHE A 15 -8.54 37.06 18.41
CA PHE A 15 -7.52 37.69 19.23
C PHE A 15 -7.83 39.19 19.37
N ASP A 16 -7.46 39.79 20.49
CA ASP A 16 -7.72 41.21 20.79
C ASP A 16 -7.12 42.15 19.75
N CYS A 17 -6.07 41.72 19.04
CA CYS A 17 -5.46 42.47 17.93
C CYS A 17 -6.24 42.40 16.61
N GLY A 18 -7.40 41.74 16.59
CA GLY A 18 -8.21 41.49 15.38
C GLY A 18 -7.76 40.28 14.55
N GLY A 19 -6.70 39.56 14.97
CA GLY A 19 -6.30 38.31 14.36
C GLY A 19 -7.34 37.20 14.55
N VAL A 20 -7.31 36.20 13.66
CA VAL A 20 -8.20 35.02 13.73
C VAL A 20 -7.40 33.74 13.50
N ALA A 21 -7.60 32.72 14.35
CA ALA A 21 -7.10 31.36 14.14
C ALA A 21 -8.25 30.37 14.05
N ILE A 22 -8.27 29.58 12.97
CA ILE A 22 -9.27 28.54 12.74
C ILE A 22 -8.60 27.17 12.90
N CYS A 23 -9.11 26.37 13.83
CA CYS A 23 -8.69 24.99 14.05
C CYS A 23 -9.76 24.06 13.50
N VAL A 24 -9.36 23.11 12.64
CA VAL A 24 -10.25 22.10 12.09
C VAL A 24 -9.72 20.72 12.49
N THR A 25 -10.56 19.91 13.12
CA THR A 25 -10.21 18.57 13.60
C THR A 25 -11.08 17.53 12.92
N PHE A 26 -10.45 16.48 12.38
CA PHE A 26 -11.13 15.36 11.74
C PHE A 26 -10.83 14.07 12.50
N ARG A 27 -11.80 13.18 12.59
CA ARG A 27 -11.49 11.77 12.84
C ARG A 27 -10.87 11.19 11.57
N HIS A 28 -9.66 10.64 11.70
CA HIS A 28 -8.93 10.09 10.57
C HIS A 28 -9.70 8.98 9.83
N VAL A 29 -10.70 8.35 10.46
CA VAL A 29 -11.59 7.37 9.82
C VAL A 29 -12.35 7.95 8.61
N ILE A 30 -12.66 9.25 8.61
CA ILE A 30 -13.44 9.88 7.53
C ILE A 30 -12.59 10.62 6.49
N ALA A 31 -11.33 10.92 6.77
CA ALA A 31 -10.49 11.73 5.89
C ALA A 31 -9.00 11.48 6.13
N ASP A 32 -8.26 11.33 5.03
CA ASP A 32 -6.80 11.49 5.04
C ASP A 32 -6.42 12.99 4.93
N GLY A 33 -5.11 13.27 4.98
CA GLY A 33 -4.60 14.64 4.88
C GLY A 33 -4.99 15.36 3.58
N SER A 34 -5.13 14.64 2.46
CA SER A 34 -5.53 15.23 1.18
C SER A 34 -7.00 15.64 1.22
N ALA A 35 -7.89 14.76 1.70
CA ALA A 35 -9.31 15.05 1.88
C ALA A 35 -9.53 16.21 2.86
N ALA A 36 -8.79 16.24 3.98
CA ALA A 36 -8.85 17.34 4.95
C ALA A 36 -8.40 18.69 4.34
N ALA A 37 -7.31 18.69 3.59
CA ALA A 37 -6.82 19.90 2.91
C ALA A 37 -7.79 20.40 1.83
N HIS A 38 -8.39 19.49 1.06
CA HIS A 38 -9.42 19.83 0.08
C HIS A 38 -10.69 20.37 0.74
N PHE A 39 -11.11 19.83 1.87
CA PHE A 39 -12.21 20.37 2.65
C PHE A 39 -11.96 21.84 3.03
N VAL A 40 -10.82 22.14 3.65
CA VAL A 40 -10.49 23.52 4.08
C VAL A 40 -10.40 24.46 2.87
N ARG A 41 -9.77 24.00 1.77
CA ARG A 41 -9.69 24.78 0.53
C ARG A 41 -11.07 25.07 -0.06
N ASN A 42 -11.94 24.06 -0.15
CA ASN A 42 -13.27 24.22 -0.72
C ASN A 42 -14.15 25.09 0.19
N TRP A 43 -14.06 24.93 1.50
CA TRP A 43 -14.73 25.80 2.47
C TRP A 43 -14.32 27.27 2.27
N SER A 44 -13.02 27.53 2.09
CA SER A 44 -12.52 28.89 1.83
C SER A 44 -13.05 29.49 0.53
N LYS A 45 -13.19 28.67 -0.54
CA LYS A 45 -13.75 29.12 -1.82
C LYS A 45 -15.23 29.45 -1.71
N VAL A 46 -16.01 28.60 -1.04
CA VAL A 46 -17.44 28.83 -0.81
C VAL A 46 -17.65 30.09 0.01
N ALA A 47 -16.86 30.28 1.07
CA ALA A 47 -16.92 31.49 1.89
C ALA A 47 -16.57 32.74 1.06
N ALA A 48 -15.52 32.69 0.24
CA ALA A 48 -15.12 33.80 -0.62
C ALA A 48 -16.17 34.12 -1.71
N ALA A 49 -16.91 33.11 -2.17
CA ALA A 49 -17.98 33.26 -3.15
C ALA A 49 -19.34 33.65 -2.53
N ASN A 50 -19.39 34.02 -1.24
CA ASN A 50 -20.64 34.29 -0.51
C ASN A 50 -21.67 33.17 -0.65
N CYS A 51 -21.21 31.91 -0.60
CA CYS A 51 -22.04 30.73 -0.74
C CYS A 51 -22.80 30.63 -2.08
N ALA A 52 -22.31 31.28 -3.14
CA ALA A 52 -22.86 31.14 -4.48
C ALA A 52 -22.83 29.67 -4.93
N ASP A 53 -23.90 29.24 -5.60
CA ASP A 53 -24.02 27.88 -6.12
C ASP A 53 -22.96 27.62 -7.21
N GLY A 54 -22.42 26.41 -7.24
CA GLY A 54 -21.34 26.03 -8.17
C GLY A 54 -19.92 26.50 -7.78
N ALA A 55 -19.71 27.07 -6.59
CA ALA A 55 -18.38 27.48 -6.10
C ALA A 55 -17.38 26.30 -5.93
N ILE A 56 -17.87 25.05 -5.94
CA ILE A 56 -17.08 23.82 -5.86
C ILE A 56 -17.46 22.86 -7.00
N SER A 57 -16.50 22.07 -7.47
CA SER A 57 -16.79 21.02 -8.45
C SER A 57 -17.67 19.93 -7.83
N LYS A 58 -18.63 19.41 -8.60
CA LYS A 58 -19.45 18.25 -8.22
C LYS A 58 -18.59 16.98 -8.06
N ASP A 59 -17.41 16.94 -8.68
CA ASP A 59 -16.44 15.84 -8.57
C ASP A 59 -15.70 15.79 -7.22
N ALA A 60 -15.96 16.75 -6.32
CA ALA A 60 -15.40 16.76 -4.97
C ALA A 60 -16.03 15.70 -4.06
N ILE A 61 -17.28 15.30 -4.31
CA ILE A 61 -17.96 14.23 -3.57
C ILE A 61 -17.99 13.00 -4.48
N PHE A 62 -17.05 12.09 -4.23
CA PHE A 62 -16.89 10.89 -5.04
C PHE A 62 -17.47 9.70 -4.27
N ASP A 63 -18.56 9.12 -4.78
CA ASP A 63 -19.08 7.85 -4.26
C ASP A 63 -18.09 6.73 -4.57
N ARG A 64 -17.62 6.07 -3.51
CA ARG A 64 -16.61 5.01 -3.59
C ARG A 64 -17.20 3.62 -3.37
N THR A 65 -18.50 3.50 -3.16
CA THR A 65 -19.14 2.20 -2.87
C THR A 65 -18.96 1.19 -4.01
N SER A 66 -18.83 1.65 -5.26
CA SER A 66 -18.52 0.80 -6.41
C SER A 66 -17.08 0.29 -6.44
N ILE A 67 -16.13 1.02 -5.85
CA ILE A 67 -14.69 0.68 -5.83
C ILE A 67 -14.34 -0.11 -4.56
N PHE A 68 -14.95 0.28 -3.43
CA PHE A 68 -14.77 -0.34 -2.12
C PHE A 68 -16.14 -0.73 -1.56
N PRO A 69 -16.71 -1.86 -2.01
CA PRO A 69 -18.00 -2.33 -1.51
C PRO A 69 -17.92 -2.65 -0.01
N SER A 70 -19.04 -2.49 0.68
CA SER A 70 -19.16 -2.87 2.08
C SER A 70 -18.80 -4.34 2.25
N GLN A 71 -17.96 -4.65 3.23
CA GLN A 71 -17.66 -6.02 3.63
C GLN A 71 -18.29 -6.26 5.00
N ASP A 72 -19.13 -7.28 5.10
CA ASP A 72 -19.86 -7.60 6.34
C ASP A 72 -18.92 -8.16 7.43
N ASP A 73 -17.77 -8.72 7.04
CA ASP A 73 -16.85 -9.46 7.92
C ASP A 73 -15.43 -8.84 7.96
N VAL A 74 -15.29 -7.54 8.23
CA VAL A 74 -13.96 -6.96 8.46
C VAL A 74 -13.50 -7.30 9.89
N PRO A 75 -12.41 -8.08 10.08
CA PRO A 75 -11.89 -8.33 11.41
C PRO A 75 -11.54 -7.01 12.08
N VAL A 76 -12.21 -6.72 13.21
CA VAL A 76 -11.92 -5.54 14.02
C VAL A 76 -10.51 -5.70 14.58
N ILE A 77 -9.54 -5.06 13.94
CA ILE A 77 -8.21 -4.90 14.51
C ILE A 77 -8.36 -3.90 15.65
N ASN A 78 -8.62 -4.41 16.85
CA ASN A 78 -8.47 -3.64 18.08
C ASN A 78 -6.99 -3.30 18.23
N LYS A 79 -6.57 -2.19 17.62
CA LYS A 79 -5.33 -1.53 18.02
C LYS A 79 -5.53 -1.15 19.48
N GLY A 80 -4.82 -1.81 20.39
CA GLY A 80 -4.83 -1.46 21.80
C GLY A 80 -4.65 0.05 21.94
N LYS A 81 -5.27 0.66 22.96
CA LYS A 81 -5.02 2.07 23.25
C LYS A 81 -3.50 2.23 23.33
N PRO A 82 -2.88 3.16 22.58
CA PRO A 82 -1.49 3.50 22.85
C PRO A 82 -1.43 3.89 24.31
N ASP A 83 -0.40 3.41 25.02
CA ASP A 83 -0.15 3.84 26.40
C ASP A 83 -0.14 5.36 26.39
N ALA A 84 -1.14 5.95 27.05
CA ALA A 84 -1.22 7.38 27.27
C ALA A 84 -0.21 7.71 28.37
N ASN A 85 1.07 7.45 28.10
CA ASN A 85 2.11 8.08 28.88
C ASN A 85 2.08 9.54 28.47
N ASP A 86 1.56 10.35 29.37
CA ASP A 86 1.42 11.80 29.31
C ASP A 86 2.81 12.44 29.42
N HIS A 87 3.70 12.10 28.48
CA HIS A 87 5.01 12.70 28.40
C HIS A 87 4.85 14.10 27.83
N GLU A 88 5.38 15.08 28.56
CA GLU A 88 5.40 16.47 28.12
C GLU A 88 6.12 16.57 26.76
N HIS A 89 5.37 16.89 25.71
CA HIS A 89 5.89 17.05 24.37
C HIS A 89 6.23 18.52 24.11
N VAL A 90 7.51 18.81 23.88
CA VAL A 90 7.95 20.13 23.41
C VAL A 90 7.83 20.18 21.89
N THR A 91 7.03 21.12 21.38
CA THR A 91 6.93 21.36 19.93
C THR A 91 7.90 22.46 19.50
N LYS A 92 8.75 22.18 18.51
CA LYS A 92 9.65 23.16 17.90
C LYS A 92 9.37 23.30 16.41
N TRP A 93 9.54 24.51 15.88
CA TRP A 93 9.38 24.83 14.47
C TRP A 93 10.75 24.95 13.81
N PHE A 94 10.96 24.20 12.74
CA PHE A 94 12.14 24.31 11.89
C PHE A 94 11.70 24.83 10.51
N VAL A 95 12.27 25.96 10.10
CA VAL A 95 11.96 26.58 8.80
C VAL A 95 13.07 26.23 7.83
N PHE A 96 12.71 25.60 6.71
CA PHE A 96 13.62 25.23 5.65
C PHE A 96 13.36 26.10 4.43
N GLU A 97 14.25 27.05 4.17
CA GLU A 97 14.15 27.93 3.00
C GLU A 97 14.34 27.14 1.70
N ASN A 98 13.67 27.59 0.62
CA ASN A 98 13.79 26.94 -0.69
C ASN A 98 15.23 26.96 -1.23
N SER A 99 16.00 28.02 -0.94
CA SER A 99 17.43 28.14 -1.26
C SER A 99 18.25 27.03 -0.60
N ASN A 100 18.05 26.82 0.70
CA ASN A 100 18.74 25.78 1.48
C ASN A 100 18.33 24.38 1.03
N LEU A 101 17.06 24.17 0.66
CA LEU A 101 16.60 22.91 0.09
C LEU A 101 17.24 22.62 -1.26
N ALA A 102 17.42 23.63 -2.12
CA ALA A 102 18.09 23.45 -3.41
C ALA A 102 19.55 23.01 -3.22
N VAL A 103 20.28 23.64 -2.29
CA VAL A 103 21.65 23.24 -1.93
C VAL A 103 21.69 21.82 -1.37
N LEU A 104 20.73 21.45 -0.52
CA LEU A 104 20.62 20.09 0.01
C LEU A 104 20.35 19.07 -1.10
N GLN A 105 19.44 19.36 -2.02
CA GLN A 105 19.14 18.49 -3.17
C GLN A 105 20.37 18.29 -4.06
N GLU A 106 21.15 19.35 -4.29
CA GLU A 106 22.40 19.29 -5.04
C GLU A 106 23.44 18.40 -4.35
N LYS A 107 23.64 18.58 -3.03
CA LYS A 107 24.57 17.76 -2.23
C LYS A 107 24.20 16.29 -2.18
N ILE A 108 22.91 15.98 -2.07
CA ILE A 108 22.43 14.59 -2.08
C ILE A 108 22.61 13.98 -3.47
N GLY A 109 22.44 14.78 -4.52
CA GLY A 109 22.40 14.31 -5.90
C GLY A 109 21.11 13.56 -6.23
N ASN A 110 21.16 12.76 -7.30
CA ASN A 110 20.10 11.80 -7.65
C ASN A 110 18.70 12.40 -7.99
N ARG A 111 18.63 13.68 -8.41
CA ARG A 111 17.38 14.40 -8.75
C ARG A 111 16.29 14.27 -7.66
N SER A 112 16.67 14.38 -6.37
CA SER A 112 15.76 14.30 -5.22
C SER A 112 14.62 15.32 -5.29
N THR A 113 13.42 14.93 -4.87
CA THR A 113 12.32 15.89 -4.63
C THR A 113 12.57 16.66 -3.33
N ARG A 114 11.93 17.83 -3.14
CA ARG A 114 12.03 18.59 -1.87
C ARG A 114 11.62 17.75 -0.66
N PHE A 115 10.57 16.93 -0.82
CA PHE A 115 10.14 15.99 0.21
C PHE A 115 11.22 14.96 0.53
N GLU A 116 11.85 14.36 -0.48
CA GLU A 116 12.91 13.36 -0.29
C GLU A 116 14.13 13.94 0.41
N ALA A 117 14.56 15.15 0.01
CA ALA A 117 15.68 15.83 0.63
C ALA A 117 15.38 16.16 2.10
N LEU A 118 14.19 16.68 2.39
CA LEU A 118 13.79 17.00 3.76
C LEU A 118 13.64 15.74 4.63
N LEU A 119 13.04 14.69 4.09
CA LEU A 119 12.94 13.38 4.75
C LEU A 119 14.33 12.83 5.09
N ALA A 120 15.27 12.89 4.13
CA ALA A 120 16.63 12.40 4.34
C ALA A 120 17.36 13.20 5.42
N LEU A 121 17.20 14.53 5.44
CA LEU A 121 17.76 15.38 6.48
C LEU A 121 17.18 15.07 7.86
N MET A 122 15.85 15.04 7.98
CA MET A 122 15.19 14.81 9.27
C MET A 122 15.45 13.40 9.81
N TRP A 123 15.28 12.39 8.97
CA TRP A 123 15.53 11.00 9.38
C TRP A 123 17.01 10.76 9.64
N GLY A 124 17.90 11.34 8.83
CA GLY A 124 19.34 11.28 9.05
C GLY A 124 19.75 11.90 10.39
N ALA A 125 19.21 13.06 10.75
CA ALA A 125 19.48 13.70 12.04
C ALA A 125 18.99 12.85 13.22
N ILE A 126 17.86 12.14 13.08
CA ILE A 126 17.36 11.21 14.10
C ILE A 126 18.30 10.01 14.21
N ILE A 127 18.72 9.41 13.09
CA ILE A 127 19.67 8.28 13.07
C ILE A 127 20.97 8.67 13.78
N ASP A 128 21.55 9.82 13.42
CA ASP A 128 22.81 10.30 14.00
C ASP A 128 22.65 10.58 15.51
N ALA A 129 21.53 11.13 15.96
CA ALA A 129 21.25 11.36 17.38
C ALA A 129 21.08 10.05 18.19
N GLU A 130 20.45 9.03 17.60
CA GLU A 130 20.31 7.71 18.20
C GLU A 130 21.64 6.94 18.25
N GLU A 131 22.54 7.14 17.28
CA GLU A 131 23.89 6.58 17.29
C GLU A 131 24.73 7.15 18.44
N GLU A 132 24.60 8.45 18.72
CA GLU A 132 25.34 9.12 19.81
C GLU A 132 24.78 8.82 21.21
N SER A 133 23.55 8.34 21.31
CA SER A 133 22.90 7.93 22.57
C SER A 133 23.60 6.72 23.18
N LYS A 134 24.21 6.86 24.37
CA LYS A 134 24.93 5.79 25.10
C LYS A 134 24.02 4.75 25.79
N ASN A 135 22.71 4.74 25.53
CA ASN A 135 21.78 3.84 26.20
C ASN A 135 21.90 2.41 25.68
N LYS A 136 22.15 1.45 26.58
CA LYS A 136 22.33 0.03 26.26
C LYS A 136 21.07 -0.69 25.78
N SER A 137 19.93 0.00 25.73
CA SER A 137 18.64 -0.50 25.24
C SER A 137 18.25 0.04 23.86
N ASN A 138 19.16 0.70 23.13
CA ASN A 138 18.81 1.33 21.87
C ASN A 138 18.29 0.30 20.85
N PRO A 139 17.22 0.63 20.11
CA PRO A 139 16.72 -0.23 19.05
C PRO A 139 17.81 -0.45 18.00
N THR A 140 17.85 -1.65 17.42
CA THR A 140 18.83 -1.99 16.36
C THR A 140 18.55 -1.29 15.04
N GLN A 141 17.33 -0.73 14.89
CA GLN A 141 16.89 -0.02 13.69
C GLN A 141 16.07 1.21 14.04
N CYS A 142 16.25 2.27 13.25
CA CYS A 142 15.45 3.48 13.25
C CYS A 142 14.47 3.40 12.07
N GLY A 143 13.18 3.25 12.35
CA GLY A 143 12.14 3.13 11.33
C GLY A 143 11.53 4.49 10.95
N VAL A 144 11.07 4.61 9.70
CA VAL A 144 10.25 5.73 9.23
C VAL A 144 8.99 5.23 8.54
N LEU A 145 7.87 5.89 8.82
CA LEU A 145 6.59 5.67 8.16
C LEU A 145 6.38 6.77 7.10
N ILE A 146 6.11 6.36 5.87
CA ILE A 146 5.91 7.26 4.73
C ILE A 146 4.48 7.08 4.23
N ALA A 147 3.65 8.09 4.43
CA ALA A 147 2.30 8.11 3.86
C ALA A 147 2.37 8.37 2.34
N VAL A 148 1.74 7.50 1.57
CA VAL A 148 1.69 7.55 0.10
C VAL A 148 0.25 7.78 -0.34
N ASN A 149 0.02 8.86 -1.11
CA ASN A 149 -1.29 9.16 -1.68
C ASN A 149 -1.57 8.21 -2.86
N LEU A 150 -2.63 7.42 -2.75
CA LEU A 150 -2.99 6.40 -3.73
C LEU A 150 -3.89 6.93 -4.85
N ARG A 151 -4.46 8.14 -4.74
CA ARG A 151 -5.48 8.64 -5.70
C ARG A 151 -5.04 8.50 -7.15
N ARG A 152 -3.81 8.93 -7.47
CA ARG A 152 -3.23 8.85 -8.83
C ARG A 152 -2.54 7.52 -9.14
N LYS A 153 -2.47 6.60 -8.18
CA LYS A 153 -1.81 5.28 -8.31
C LYS A 153 -2.81 4.14 -8.51
N LEU A 154 -4.10 4.40 -8.35
CA LEU A 154 -5.17 3.44 -8.63
C LEU A 154 -5.48 3.40 -10.14
N ASN A 155 -6.07 2.28 -10.59
CA ASN A 155 -6.56 2.12 -11.95
C ASN A 155 -8.05 1.71 -11.93
N PRO A 156 -8.98 2.58 -12.38
CA PRO A 156 -8.74 3.95 -12.83
C PRO A 156 -8.30 4.87 -11.67
N PRO A 157 -7.58 5.98 -11.95
CA PRO A 157 -7.17 6.91 -10.92
C PRO A 157 -8.40 7.57 -10.26
N LEU A 158 -8.36 7.71 -8.94
CA LEU A 158 -9.34 8.49 -8.21
C LEU A 158 -9.12 9.97 -8.46
N HIS A 159 -10.22 10.73 -8.47
CA HIS A 159 -10.16 12.18 -8.53
C HIS A 159 -9.36 12.74 -7.33
N ASP A 160 -8.53 13.75 -7.56
CA ASP A 160 -7.66 14.34 -6.52
C ASP A 160 -8.46 14.88 -5.32
N GLN A 161 -9.68 15.37 -5.57
CA GLN A 161 -10.56 15.92 -4.53
C GLN A 161 -11.45 14.87 -3.86
N SER A 162 -11.28 13.58 -4.16
CA SER A 162 -12.07 12.51 -3.55
C SER A 162 -11.94 12.53 -2.02
N ILE A 163 -13.09 12.46 -1.36
CA ILE A 163 -13.20 12.36 0.10
C ILE A 163 -12.83 10.96 0.62
N GLY A 164 -12.52 10.87 1.90
CA GLY A 164 -12.13 9.62 2.55
C GLY A 164 -10.62 9.39 2.56
N ASN A 165 -10.24 8.18 2.97
CA ASN A 165 -8.86 7.72 2.99
C ASN A 165 -8.51 7.00 1.68
N ALA A 166 -7.50 7.48 0.97
CA ALA A 166 -6.85 6.81 -0.16
C ALA A 166 -5.34 6.88 0.05
N ILE A 167 -4.87 6.22 1.11
CA ILE A 167 -3.48 6.23 1.56
C ILE A 167 -2.95 4.82 1.77
N ALA A 168 -1.68 4.63 1.46
CA ALA A 168 -0.89 3.51 1.98
C ALA A 168 0.20 4.03 2.90
N ILE A 169 0.61 3.23 3.88
CA ILE A 169 1.74 3.53 4.75
C ILE A 169 2.88 2.61 4.36
N GLY A 170 3.89 3.22 3.73
CA GLY A 170 5.16 2.58 3.46
C GLY A 170 6.05 2.61 4.69
N MET A 171 6.81 1.53 4.91
CA MET A 171 7.70 1.41 6.05
C MET A 171 9.10 1.09 5.55
N THR A 172 10.09 1.79 6.07
CA THR A 172 11.49 1.41 5.86
C THR A 172 12.30 1.75 7.10
N ALA A 173 13.45 1.12 7.23
CA ALA A 173 14.28 1.24 8.41
C ALA A 173 15.76 1.38 8.05
N TRP A 174 16.49 1.98 8.98
CA TRP A 174 17.91 2.23 8.89
C TRP A 174 18.63 1.63 10.11
N PRO A 175 19.76 0.93 9.95
CA PRO A 175 20.51 0.42 11.09
C PRO A 175 21.02 1.55 11.97
N THR A 176 20.77 1.51 13.29
CA THR A 176 21.19 2.58 14.23
C THR A 176 22.71 2.65 14.42
N LYS A 177 23.45 1.62 14.00
CA LYS A 177 24.92 1.55 14.04
C LYS A 177 25.58 2.03 12.75
N GLU A 178 24.81 2.46 11.76
CA GLU A 178 25.36 2.98 10.50
C GLU A 178 24.96 4.46 10.36
N ARG A 179 25.95 5.33 10.25
CA ARG A 179 25.74 6.75 9.99
C ARG A 179 24.81 6.98 8.79
N ALA A 180 23.97 8.00 8.89
CA ALA A 180 23.02 8.33 7.83
C ALA A 180 23.72 8.64 6.50
N LYS A 181 23.28 7.98 5.43
CA LYS A 181 23.72 8.24 4.04
C LYS A 181 22.54 8.76 3.24
N TYR A 182 22.52 10.06 2.98
CA TYR A 182 21.31 10.74 2.51
C TYR A 182 20.87 10.28 1.11
N ASP A 183 21.81 10.02 0.20
CA ASP A 183 21.56 9.45 -1.13
C ASP A 183 20.86 8.07 -1.04
N LYS A 184 21.30 7.23 -0.10
CA LYS A 184 20.70 5.92 0.15
C LYS A 184 19.35 6.02 0.83
N ILE A 185 19.18 6.95 1.77
CA ILE A 185 17.88 7.24 2.41
C ILE A 185 16.87 7.68 1.36
N VAL A 186 17.25 8.61 0.47
CA VAL A 186 16.41 9.03 -0.66
C VAL A 186 16.04 7.82 -1.52
N SER A 187 17.01 6.98 -1.86
CA SER A 187 16.77 5.79 -2.67
C SER A 187 15.79 4.80 -2.00
N LYS A 188 15.94 4.56 -0.69
CA LYS A 188 14.98 3.76 0.10
C LYS A 188 13.59 4.38 0.10
N SER A 189 13.48 5.70 0.32
CA SER A 189 12.19 6.40 0.36
C SER A 189 11.44 6.36 -0.98
N ARG A 190 12.17 6.33 -2.10
CA ARG A 190 11.58 6.18 -3.44
C ARG A 190 11.06 4.77 -3.66
N ARG A 191 11.87 3.75 -3.35
CA ARG A 191 11.44 2.35 -3.44
C ARG A 191 10.14 2.12 -2.70
N VAL A 192 10.02 2.64 -1.49
CA VAL A 192 8.78 2.59 -0.70
C VAL A 192 7.59 3.22 -1.44
N LYS A 193 7.76 4.36 -2.12
CA LYS A 193 6.67 4.98 -2.90
C LYS A 193 6.32 4.16 -4.15
N ASP A 194 7.32 3.56 -4.78
CA ASP A 194 7.18 2.81 -6.03
C ASP A 194 6.58 1.42 -5.78
N GLU A 195 6.78 0.84 -4.60
CA GLU A 195 6.13 -0.40 -4.13
C GLU A 195 4.59 -0.32 -4.15
N PHE A 196 4.02 0.89 -4.07
CA PHE A 196 2.58 1.12 -4.13
C PHE A 196 2.04 1.42 -5.54
N SER A 197 2.83 1.15 -6.59
CA SER A 197 2.37 1.21 -7.99
C SER A 197 2.20 -0.19 -8.54
N VAL A 198 1.10 -0.43 -9.24
CA VAL A 198 0.83 -1.68 -9.96
C VAL A 198 0.69 -1.32 -11.42
N GLU A 199 1.54 -1.90 -12.27
CA GLU A 199 1.36 -1.85 -13.70
C GLU A 199 0.57 -3.09 -14.13
N CYS A 200 -0.60 -2.86 -14.72
CA CYS A 200 -1.39 -3.89 -15.38
C CYS A 200 -1.04 -3.83 -16.85
N ASP A 201 -0.18 -4.73 -17.28
CA ASP A 201 0.39 -4.77 -18.62
C ASP A 201 -0.24 -5.87 -19.50
N ASP A 202 -1.25 -6.57 -18.97
CA ASP A 202 -1.94 -7.70 -19.57
C ASP A 202 -1.03 -8.88 -19.99
N TYR A 203 0.23 -8.93 -19.54
CA TYR A 203 1.16 -10.05 -19.79
C TYR A 203 0.82 -11.30 -18.97
N GLY A 204 -0.17 -11.22 -18.09
CA GLY A 204 -0.69 -12.34 -17.31
C GLY A 204 0.10 -12.58 -16.02
N VAL A 205 0.15 -13.84 -15.60
CA VAL A 205 0.70 -14.28 -14.32
C VAL A 205 1.81 -15.29 -14.58
N THR A 206 2.96 -15.12 -13.94
CA THR A 206 4.04 -16.11 -14.04
C THR A 206 3.56 -17.45 -13.47
N PHE A 207 3.62 -18.50 -14.29
CA PHE A 207 3.28 -19.85 -13.90
C PHE A 207 4.49 -20.77 -14.13
N ILE A 208 4.95 -21.43 -13.06
CA ILE A 208 6.13 -22.29 -13.09
C ILE A 208 5.72 -23.69 -12.68
N GLU A 209 6.10 -24.69 -13.46
CA GLU A 209 6.05 -26.09 -13.03
C GLU A 209 7.45 -26.58 -12.69
N ALA A 210 7.58 -27.27 -11.56
CA ALA A 210 8.84 -27.83 -11.10
C ALA A 210 8.65 -29.25 -10.58
N HIS A 211 9.70 -30.05 -10.71
CA HIS A 211 9.78 -31.38 -10.13
C HIS A 211 10.77 -31.38 -8.97
N VAL A 212 10.35 -31.90 -7.82
CA VAL A 212 11.08 -31.94 -6.56
C VAL A 212 11.44 -33.38 -6.27
N GLY A 213 12.74 -33.69 -6.32
CA GLY A 213 13.29 -35.05 -6.13
C GLY A 213 13.27 -35.53 -4.68
N CYS A 214 12.11 -35.44 -4.02
CA CYS A 214 11.85 -36.04 -2.72
C CYS A 214 10.35 -36.35 -2.53
N ASN A 215 9.99 -37.02 -1.44
CA ASN A 215 8.59 -37.26 -1.08
C ASN A 215 8.02 -36.06 -0.29
N ILE A 216 6.79 -35.62 -0.60
CA ILE A 216 6.14 -34.50 0.10
C ILE A 216 6.01 -34.72 1.61
N SER A 217 5.96 -35.98 2.06
CA SER A 217 5.90 -36.32 3.49
C SER A 217 7.15 -35.90 4.27
N GLU A 218 8.30 -35.77 3.60
CA GLU A 218 9.54 -35.27 4.21
C GLU A 218 9.39 -33.79 4.57
N LEU A 219 8.71 -33.00 3.72
CA LEU A 219 8.43 -31.59 3.94
C LEU A 219 7.43 -31.37 5.09
N ILE A 220 6.36 -32.16 5.13
CA ILE A 220 5.27 -32.00 6.12
C ILE A 220 5.73 -32.40 7.51
N LYS A 221 6.54 -33.46 7.64
CA LYS A 221 7.02 -33.95 8.94
C LYS A 221 8.05 -33.01 9.56
N GLN A 222 8.89 -32.38 8.75
CA GLN A 222 9.92 -31.45 9.21
C GLN A 222 10.00 -30.25 8.25
N PRO A 223 9.20 -29.19 8.47
CA PRO A 223 9.23 -28.01 7.64
C PRO A 223 10.53 -27.22 7.89
N LYS A 224 11.56 -27.48 7.07
CA LYS A 224 12.77 -26.66 7.03
C LYS A 224 12.52 -25.44 6.13
N MET A 225 12.82 -24.24 6.64
CA MET A 225 12.62 -22.99 5.88
C MET A 225 13.32 -23.01 4.53
N GLU A 226 14.56 -23.51 4.47
CA GLU A 226 15.34 -23.65 3.22
C GLU A 226 14.59 -24.46 2.15
N LEU A 227 13.88 -25.53 2.54
CA LEU A 227 13.09 -26.34 1.61
C LEU A 227 11.81 -25.61 1.17
N LEU A 228 11.18 -24.86 2.07
CA LEU A 228 9.98 -24.06 1.75
C LEU A 228 10.31 -22.91 0.79
N GLU A 229 11.49 -22.30 0.94
CA GLU A 229 11.97 -21.24 0.04
C GLU A 229 12.15 -21.76 -1.39
N LEU A 230 12.64 -22.99 -1.57
CA LEU A 230 12.81 -23.62 -2.88
C LEU A 230 11.47 -23.87 -3.62
N LEU A 231 10.36 -24.01 -2.88
CA LEU A 231 9.03 -24.20 -3.46
C LEU A 231 8.44 -22.91 -4.04
N ARG A 232 9.01 -21.75 -3.71
CA ARG A 232 8.54 -20.45 -4.19
C ARG A 232 8.99 -20.20 -5.65
N PRO A 233 8.19 -19.48 -6.44
CA PRO A 233 8.61 -19.02 -7.77
C PRO A 233 9.73 -17.97 -7.68
N TYR A 234 9.71 -17.13 -6.65
CA TYR A 234 10.65 -16.03 -6.44
C TYR A 234 10.93 -15.84 -4.95
N ASN A 235 12.14 -15.37 -4.63
CA ASN A 235 12.46 -14.82 -3.31
C ASN A 235 11.98 -13.36 -3.17
N GLU A 236 12.07 -12.79 -1.96
CA GLU A 236 11.55 -11.43 -1.70
C GLU A 236 12.26 -10.34 -2.54
N GLU A 237 13.58 -10.46 -2.75
CA GLU A 237 14.34 -9.50 -3.54
C GLU A 237 13.96 -9.57 -5.03
N GLU A 238 13.75 -10.76 -5.57
CA GLU A 238 13.34 -10.99 -6.96
C GLU A 238 11.93 -10.43 -7.23
N ILE A 239 10.98 -10.60 -6.30
CA ILE A 239 9.62 -10.03 -6.42
C ILE A 239 9.70 -8.50 -6.51
N LEU A 240 10.55 -7.89 -5.69
CA LEU A 240 10.73 -6.44 -5.66
C LEU A 240 11.42 -5.92 -6.92
N ILE A 241 12.45 -6.62 -7.42
CA ILE A 241 13.21 -6.23 -8.61
C ILE A 241 12.37 -6.44 -9.89
N ALA A 242 11.73 -7.60 -10.02
CA ALA A 242 10.95 -7.96 -11.19
C ALA A 242 9.52 -7.41 -11.16
N GLN A 243 9.13 -6.73 -10.07
CA GLN A 243 7.79 -6.16 -9.84
C GLN A 243 6.64 -7.15 -10.04
N VAL A 244 6.90 -8.46 -9.88
CA VAL A 244 5.93 -9.52 -10.15
C VAL A 244 4.74 -9.40 -9.21
N ASN A 245 3.59 -9.02 -9.78
CA ASN A 245 2.38 -8.79 -9.00
C ASN A 245 1.82 -10.09 -8.41
N LEU A 246 1.83 -11.17 -9.20
CA LEU A 246 1.37 -12.50 -8.83
C LEU A 246 2.22 -13.54 -9.58
N ALA A 247 2.61 -14.62 -8.89
CA ALA A 247 3.24 -15.78 -9.48
C ALA A 247 2.74 -17.06 -8.79
N VAL A 248 2.63 -18.13 -9.58
CA VAL A 248 2.22 -19.44 -9.13
C VAL A 248 3.31 -20.45 -9.49
N LYS A 249 3.73 -21.26 -8.53
CA LYS A 249 4.61 -22.40 -8.77
C LYS A 249 3.93 -23.69 -8.34
N VAL A 250 3.83 -24.65 -9.25
CA VAL A 250 3.33 -26.00 -8.99
C VAL A 250 4.54 -26.93 -8.88
N ASN A 251 4.70 -27.54 -7.71
CA ASN A 251 5.81 -28.43 -7.40
C ASN A 251 5.28 -29.86 -7.33
N HIS A 252 5.74 -30.71 -8.25
CA HIS A 252 5.46 -32.15 -8.28
C HIS A 252 6.53 -32.91 -7.52
N PHE A 253 6.13 -33.84 -6.66
CA PHE A 253 7.04 -34.67 -5.86
C PHE A 253 7.10 -36.09 -6.42
N ASP A 254 8.20 -36.80 -6.19
CA ASP A 254 8.42 -38.19 -6.64
C ASP A 254 7.29 -39.14 -6.22
N CYS A 255 6.65 -38.84 -5.09
CA CYS A 255 5.56 -39.63 -4.54
C CYS A 255 4.17 -39.31 -5.14
N GLY A 256 4.11 -38.49 -6.20
CA GLY A 256 2.88 -37.99 -6.80
C GLY A 256 2.20 -36.87 -5.99
N GLY A 257 2.83 -36.40 -4.90
CA GLY A 257 2.36 -35.24 -4.14
C GLY A 257 2.51 -33.95 -4.94
N VAL A 258 1.69 -32.94 -4.61
CA VAL A 258 1.75 -31.62 -5.24
C VAL A 258 1.71 -30.52 -4.19
N ALA A 259 2.62 -29.56 -4.28
CA ALA A 259 2.57 -28.31 -3.52
C ALA A 259 2.42 -27.12 -4.46
N ILE A 260 1.41 -26.28 -4.22
CA ILE A 260 1.18 -25.06 -4.98
C ILE A 260 1.58 -23.87 -4.12
N CYS A 261 2.54 -23.09 -4.60
CA CYS A 261 2.97 -21.85 -3.97
C CYS A 261 2.43 -20.66 -4.77
N VAL A 262 1.69 -19.78 -4.10
CA VAL A 262 1.19 -18.53 -4.65
C VAL A 262 1.95 -17.39 -3.99
N THR A 263 2.56 -16.55 -4.79
CA THR A 263 3.33 -15.38 -4.35
C THR A 263 2.71 -14.14 -4.97
N PHE A 264 2.45 -13.11 -4.18
CA PHE A 264 1.90 -11.86 -4.67
C PHE A 264 2.53 -10.68 -3.94
N ARG A 265 2.55 -9.52 -4.58
CA ARG A 265 2.89 -8.27 -3.90
C ARG A 265 1.72 -7.84 -3.02
N HIS A 266 2.00 -7.50 -1.77
CA HIS A 266 0.97 -7.07 -0.80
C HIS A 266 0.18 -5.82 -1.27
N VAL A 267 0.72 -5.05 -2.24
CA VAL A 267 -0.02 -3.94 -2.86
C VAL A 267 -1.29 -4.39 -3.61
N ILE A 268 -1.33 -5.62 -4.15
CA ILE A 268 -2.48 -6.11 -4.94
C ILE A 268 -3.49 -6.91 -4.11
N ALA A 269 -3.10 -7.45 -2.96
CA ALA A 269 -3.96 -8.29 -2.14
C ALA A 269 -3.48 -8.30 -0.68
N ASP A 270 -4.44 -8.24 0.25
CA ASP A 270 -4.22 -8.64 1.63
C ASP A 270 -4.40 -10.16 1.79
N GLY A 271 -4.23 -10.66 3.02
CA GLY A 271 -4.39 -12.09 3.30
C GLY A 271 -5.79 -12.64 3.01
N SER A 272 -6.84 -11.82 3.17
CA SER A 272 -8.22 -12.22 2.88
C SER A 272 -8.44 -12.34 1.37
N ALA A 273 -8.04 -11.31 0.60
CA ALA A 273 -8.11 -11.32 -0.85
C ALA A 273 -7.33 -12.51 -1.45
N ALA A 274 -6.15 -12.82 -0.90
CA ALA A 274 -5.36 -13.98 -1.30
C ALA A 274 -6.07 -15.32 -1.02
N ALA A 275 -6.67 -15.47 0.17
CA ALA A 275 -7.44 -16.67 0.51
C ALA A 275 -8.66 -16.86 -0.41
N HIS A 276 -9.38 -15.77 -0.70
CA HIS A 276 -10.49 -15.76 -1.65
C HIS A 276 -10.05 -16.11 -3.07
N PHE A 277 -8.91 -15.57 -3.51
CA PHE A 277 -8.31 -15.92 -4.80
C PHE A 277 -8.05 -17.43 -4.92
N VAL A 278 -7.34 -18.02 -3.95
CA VAL A 278 -7.04 -19.46 -3.95
C VAL A 278 -8.32 -20.31 -3.90
N ARG A 279 -9.31 -19.90 -3.09
CA ARG A 279 -10.60 -20.57 -2.99
C ARG A 279 -11.41 -20.53 -4.29
N ASN A 280 -11.39 -19.41 -4.99
CA ASN A 280 -12.12 -19.28 -6.26
C ASN A 280 -11.39 -19.99 -7.40
N TRP A 281 -10.06 -19.90 -7.43
CA TRP A 281 -9.23 -20.61 -8.41
C TRP A 281 -9.38 -22.13 -8.30
N SER A 282 -9.45 -22.68 -7.08
CA SER A 282 -9.68 -24.12 -6.89
C SER A 282 -11.05 -24.59 -7.39
N LYS A 283 -12.08 -23.74 -7.32
CA LYS A 283 -13.41 -24.02 -7.89
C LYS A 283 -13.41 -24.00 -9.42
N LEU A 284 -12.64 -23.12 -10.04
CA LEU A 284 -12.52 -23.09 -11.51
C LEU A 284 -11.91 -24.38 -12.06
N ARG A 285 -10.99 -25.02 -11.33
CA ARG A 285 -10.43 -26.32 -11.73
C ARG A 285 -11.48 -27.42 -11.79
N LEU A 286 -12.46 -27.43 -10.89
CA LEU A 286 -13.61 -28.35 -10.98
C LEU A 286 -14.42 -28.07 -12.24
N LEU A 287 -14.64 -26.80 -12.59
CA LEU A 287 -15.38 -26.40 -13.79
C LEU A 287 -14.65 -26.78 -15.09
N ILE A 288 -13.33 -26.56 -15.17
CA ILE A 288 -12.52 -26.87 -16.37
C ILE A 288 -12.43 -28.38 -16.58
N VAL A 289 -12.20 -29.17 -15.53
CA VAL A 289 -12.22 -30.64 -15.64
C VAL A 289 -13.59 -31.16 -16.07
N LEU A 290 -14.67 -30.56 -15.56
CA LEU A 290 -16.04 -30.88 -16.00
C LEU A 290 -16.29 -30.47 -17.46
N MET A 291 -15.80 -29.30 -17.90
CA MET A 291 -15.93 -28.82 -19.28
C MET A 291 -15.08 -29.65 -20.26
N GLU A 292 -13.88 -30.07 -19.88
CA GLU A 292 -13.04 -30.99 -20.68
C GLU A 292 -13.67 -32.39 -20.80
N GLN A 293 -14.35 -32.87 -19.75
CA GLN A 293 -15.16 -34.09 -19.85
C GLN A 293 -16.39 -33.90 -20.74
N TYR A 294 -17.04 -32.73 -20.69
CA TYR A 294 -18.19 -32.39 -21.53
C TYR A 294 -17.83 -32.26 -23.01
N LEU A 295 -16.69 -31.63 -23.31
CA LEU A 295 -16.15 -31.46 -24.68
C LEU A 295 -15.67 -32.76 -25.32
N LYS A 296 -15.45 -33.82 -24.52
CA LYS A 296 -15.11 -35.17 -25.00
C LYS A 296 -16.35 -36.02 -25.36
N MET A 297 -17.58 -35.50 -25.21
CA MET A 297 -18.78 -36.19 -25.70
C MET A 297 -18.99 -35.93 -27.22
N PRO A 298 -18.93 -36.95 -28.09
CA PRO A 298 -18.97 -36.77 -29.55
C PRO A 298 -20.28 -36.19 -30.11
N SER A 299 -21.39 -36.26 -29.37
CA SER A 299 -22.73 -35.96 -29.88
C SER A 299 -23.18 -34.49 -29.79
N LEU A 300 -22.31 -33.57 -29.34
CA LEU A 300 -22.69 -32.16 -29.12
C LEU A 300 -21.67 -31.15 -29.69
N ILE A 301 -20.81 -31.57 -30.62
CA ILE A 301 -19.71 -30.72 -31.16
C ILE A 301 -20.21 -29.66 -32.16
N GLU A 302 -21.37 -29.83 -32.80
CA GLU A 302 -21.83 -28.87 -33.83
C GLU A 302 -22.32 -27.51 -33.30
N PRO A 303 -23.07 -27.38 -32.18
CA PRO A 303 -23.65 -26.08 -31.80
C PRO A 303 -22.62 -25.06 -31.30
N LEU A 304 -21.49 -25.50 -30.70
CA LEU A 304 -20.54 -24.62 -30.00
C LEU A 304 -19.48 -23.99 -30.91
N SER A 305 -19.22 -24.57 -32.10
CA SER A 305 -18.29 -23.99 -33.09
C SER A 305 -18.74 -22.61 -33.61
N SER A 306 -20.05 -22.32 -33.50
CA SER A 306 -20.63 -21.03 -33.88
C SER A 306 -20.41 -19.90 -32.85
N LEU A 307 -20.11 -20.24 -31.60
CA LEU A 307 -19.99 -19.30 -30.47
C LEU A 307 -18.53 -18.85 -30.19
N LEU A 308 -17.54 -19.61 -30.66
CA LEU A 308 -16.11 -19.40 -30.35
C LEU A 308 -15.29 -18.75 -31.49
N LYS A 309 -15.88 -17.83 -32.27
CA LYS A 309 -15.08 -16.91 -33.11
C LYS A 309 -14.36 -15.87 -32.24
N MET A 310 -13.34 -16.29 -31.50
CA MET A 310 -12.27 -15.40 -31.05
C MET A 310 -11.16 -15.46 -32.09
N THR A 311 -11.05 -14.37 -32.84
CA THR A 311 -10.03 -14.14 -33.86
C THR A 311 -8.64 -14.14 -33.24
N SER A 312 -7.83 -15.16 -33.56
CA SER A 312 -6.39 -15.00 -33.60
C SER A 312 -6.05 -14.40 -34.97
N GLN A 313 -5.46 -13.21 -35.01
CA GLN A 313 -4.65 -12.79 -36.14
C GLN A 313 -3.22 -12.59 -35.64
N ARG A 314 -2.31 -12.97 -36.54
CA ARG A 314 -0.89 -13.31 -36.37
C ARG A 314 -0.02 -12.18 -35.84
#